data_AF-A0A3G6T2F0-F1
#
_entry.id   AF-A0A3G6T2F0-F1
#
_cell.length_a   1.000
_cell.length_b   1.000
_cell.length_c   1.000
_cell.angle_alpha   90.00
_cell.angle_beta   90.00
_cell.angle_gamma   90.00
#
_symmetry.space_group_name_H-M   'P 1'
#
loop_
_entity.id
_entity.type
_entity.pdbx_description
1 polymer ?
#
loop_
_entity_poly.entity_id
_entity_poly.type
_entity_poly.pdbx_seq_one_letter_code
_entity_poly.pdbx_strand_id
1 'polypeptide(L)' 'MKKDIDLIESLINRNEYFYKTGKIKKREYLINNFFLIDKIEDILSKNQREKISEFLSDEFSLPKFNLSISILKAVPN' A
#
# COMPACT_ATOMS: atom_id res chain seq x y z
N MET A 1 11.55 7.40 -1.12
CA MET A 1 10.37 6.78 -0.47
C MET A 1 9.05 7.42 -0.88
N LYS A 2 8.67 8.63 -0.41
CA LYS A 2 7.34 9.19 -0.73
C LYS A 2 7.11 9.34 -2.25
N LYS A 3 8.08 9.91 -2.96
CA LYS A 3 8.06 10.04 -4.43
C LYS A 3 8.01 8.71 -5.18
N ASP A 4 8.63 7.66 -4.64
CA ASP A 4 8.67 6.34 -5.30
C ASP A 4 7.33 5.60 -5.13
N ILE A 5 6.69 5.78 -3.97
CA ILE A 5 5.34 5.27 -3.70
C ILE A 5 4.31 6.00 -4.59
N ASP A 6 4.36 7.33 -4.65
CA ASP A 6 3.48 8.14 -5.50
C ASP A 6 3.61 7.74 -6.99
N LEU A 7 4.83 7.41 -7.43
CA LEU A 7 5.10 6.94 -8.79
C LEU A 7 4.47 5.57 -9.04
N ILE A 8 4.65 4.60 -8.13
CA ILE A 8 4.06 3.27 -8.29
C ILE A 8 2.54 3.34 -8.27
N GLU A 9 1.94 4.14 -7.39
CA GLU A 9 0.50 4.35 -7.36
C GLU A 9 -0.01 4.89 -8.70
N SER A 10 0.70 5.85 -9.30
CA SER A 10 0.39 6.34 -10.66
C SER A 10 0.44 5.23 -11.71
N LEU A 11 1.42 4.32 -11.63
CA LEU A 11 1.58 3.21 -12.56
C LEU A 11 0.50 2.14 -12.41
N ILE A 12 0.08 1.82 -11.17
CA ILE A 12 -1.04 0.91 -10.89
C ILE A 12 -2.32 1.48 -11.52
N ASN A 13 -2.61 2.77 -11.27
CA ASN A 13 -3.79 3.44 -11.81
C ASN A 13 -3.81 3.44 -13.36
N ARG A 14 -2.64 3.62 -13.98
CA ARG A 14 -2.51 3.55 -15.45
C ARG A 14 -2.69 2.13 -15.99
N ASN A 15 -2.13 1.12 -15.31
CA ASN A 15 -2.28 -0.28 -15.70
C ASN A 15 -3.77 -0.71 -15.66
N GLU A 16 -4.48 -0.29 -14.61
CA GLU A 16 -5.92 -0.49 -14.46
C GLU A 16 -6.72 0.19 -15.57
N TYR A 17 -6.39 1.46 -15.88
CA TYR A 17 -7.03 2.20 -16.97
C TYR A 17 -6.82 1.52 -18.33
N PHE A 18 -5.59 1.08 -18.63
CA PHE A 18 -5.29 0.41 -19.90
C PHE A 18 -6.00 -0.94 -20.02
N TYR A 19 -6.14 -1.68 -18.93
CA TYR A 19 -6.91 -2.92 -18.94
C TYR A 19 -8.41 -2.67 -19.15
N LYS A 20 -9.00 -1.72 -18.41
CA LYS A 20 -10.41 -1.34 -18.56
C LYS A 20 -10.77 -0.81 -19.94
N THR A 21 -9.83 -0.10 -20.58
CA THR A 21 -10.02 0.42 -21.95
C THR A 21 -9.63 -0.58 -23.04
N GLY A 22 -9.26 -1.82 -22.68
CA GLY A 22 -8.92 -2.88 -23.63
C GLY A 22 -7.60 -2.66 -24.38
N LYS A 23 -6.75 -1.73 -23.92
CA LYS A 23 -5.46 -1.43 -24.53
C LYS A 23 -4.38 -2.47 -24.21
N ILE A 24 -4.56 -3.23 -23.13
CA ILE A 24 -3.70 -4.35 -22.76
C ILE A 24 -4.54 -5.60 -22.47
N LYS A 25 -3.98 -6.78 -22.70
CA LYS A 25 -4.65 -8.06 -22.42
C LYS A 25 -4.48 -8.44 -20.95
N LYS A 26 -5.35 -9.34 -20.47
CA LYS A 26 -5.30 -9.86 -19.08
C LYS A 26 -3.90 -10.36 -18.69
N ARG A 27 -3.19 -11.03 -19.60
CA ARG A 27 -1.82 -11.50 -19.35
C ARG A 27 -0.85 -10.36 -19.05
N GLU A 28 -0.88 -9.30 -19.86
CA GLU A 28 -0.02 -8.13 -19.68
C GLU A 28 -0.37 -7.37 -18.40
N TYR A 29 -1.67 -7.21 -18.13
CA TYR A 29 -2.17 -6.62 -16.89
C TYR A 29 -1.62 -7.34 -15.65
N LEU A 30 -1.66 -8.68 -15.63
CA LEU A 30 -1.14 -9.50 -14.54
C LEU A 30 0.38 -9.37 -14.40
N ILE A 31 1.13 -9.45 -15.51
CA ILE A 31 2.59 -9.29 -15.50
C ILE A 31 2.99 -7.94 -14.92
N ASN A 32 2.32 -6.87 -15.35
CA ASN A 32 2.58 -5.52 -14.85
C ASN A 32 2.28 -5.41 -13.35
N ASN A 33 1.18 -6.01 -12.89
CA ASN A 33 0.84 -5.99 -11.45
C ASN A 33 1.86 -6.76 -10.62
N PHE A 34 2.31 -7.94 -11.06
CA PHE A 34 3.36 -8.68 -10.34
C PHE A 34 4.66 -7.86 -10.23
N PHE A 35 5.09 -7.25 -11.33
CA PHE A 35 6.27 -6.39 -11.31
C PHE A 35 6.12 -5.19 -10.37
N LEU A 36 4.95 -4.55 -10.34
CA LEU A 36 4.70 -3.41 -9.46
C LEU A 36 4.65 -3.83 -7.98
N ILE A 37 4.12 -5.01 -7.67
CA ILE A 37 4.13 -5.58 -6.31
C ILE A 37 5.57 -5.83 -5.85
N ASP A 38 6.40 -6.47 -6.68
CA ASP A 38 7.81 -6.70 -6.35
C ASP A 38 8.56 -5.40 -6.06
N LYS A 39 8.26 -4.34 -6.84
CA LYS A 39 8.84 -3.00 -6.62
C LYS A 39 8.37 -2.33 -5.34
N ILE A 40 7.11 -2.53 -4.95
CA ILE A 40 6.60 -2.05 -3.66
C ILE A 40 7.32 -2.77 -2.53
N GLU A 41 7.46 -4.08 -2.64
CA GLU A 41 8.19 -4.86 -1.65
C GLU A 41 9.62 -4.33 -1.52
N ASP A 42 10.36 -4.17 -2.61
CA ASP A 42 11.73 -3.62 -2.61
C ASP A 42 11.85 -2.26 -1.91
N ILE A 43 10.83 -1.39 -2.04
CA ILE A 43 10.80 -0.06 -1.41
C ILE A 43 10.46 -0.14 0.08
N LEU A 44 9.64 -1.12 0.48
CA LEU A 44 9.25 -1.30 1.87
C LEU A 44 10.40 -1.92 2.66
N SER A 45 10.89 -1.16 3.63
CA SER A 45 11.80 -1.68 4.65
C SER A 45 11.14 -2.82 5.44
N LYS A 46 11.95 -3.73 6.00
CA LYS A 46 11.48 -4.87 6.80
C LYS A 46 10.48 -4.44 7.90
N ASN A 47 10.79 -3.37 8.64
CA ASN A 47 9.90 -2.80 9.65
C ASN A 47 8.55 -2.31 9.09
N GLN A 48 8.51 -1.83 7.84
CA GLN A 48 7.24 -1.40 7.23
C GLN A 48 6.41 -2.60 6.76
N ARG A 49 7.06 -3.64 6.22
CA ARG A 49 6.37 -4.88 5.87
C ARG A 49 5.78 -5.56 7.10
N GLU A 50 6.54 -5.59 8.20
CA GLU A 50 6.07 -6.08 9.50
C GLU A 50 4.89 -5.26 10.03
N LYS A 51 4.95 -3.93 9.99
CA LYS A 51 3.81 -3.07 10.36
C LYS A 51 2.57 -3.27 9.49
N ILE A 52 2.73 -3.50 8.19
CA ILE A 52 1.60 -3.79 7.29
C ILE A 52 1.01 -5.16 7.62
N SER A 53 1.86 -6.17 7.85
CA SER A 53 1.41 -7.51 8.26
C SER A 53 0.68 -7.46 9.60
N GLU A 54 1.23 -6.75 10.59
CA GLU A 54 0.58 -6.48 11.87
C GLU A 54 -0.76 -5.78 11.65
N PHE A 55 -0.82 -4.72 10.85
CA PHE A 55 -2.07 -4.00 10.56
C PHE A 55 -3.13 -4.84 9.84
N LEU A 56 -2.74 -5.73 8.92
CA LEU A 56 -3.66 -6.63 8.21
C LEU A 56 -4.12 -7.81 9.07
N SER A 57 -3.27 -8.24 10.01
CA SER A 57 -3.55 -9.35 10.93
C SER A 57 -4.27 -8.92 12.21
N ASP A 58 -4.05 -7.67 12.64
CA ASP A 58 -4.78 -7.07 13.72
C ASP A 58 -6.14 -6.65 13.17
N GLU A 59 -7.23 -7.03 13.84
CA GLU A 59 -8.50 -6.30 13.70
C GLU A 59 -8.23 -4.88 14.24
N PHE A 60 -7.60 -4.04 13.42
CA PHE A 60 -7.35 -2.63 13.71
C PHE A 60 -8.66 -1.88 13.50
N SER A 61 -9.62 -2.25 14.32
CA SER A 61 -10.94 -1.66 14.39
C SER A 61 -10.78 -0.18 14.72
N LEU A 62 -11.69 0.63 14.19
CA LEU A 62 -11.77 2.07 14.46
C LEU A 62 -11.62 2.44 15.96
N PRO A 63 -12.11 1.64 16.93
CA PRO A 63 -11.84 1.82 18.36
C PRO A 63 -10.36 1.80 18.76
N LYS A 64 -9.54 0.85 18.26
CA LYS A 64 -8.11 0.77 18.60
C LYS A 64 -7.33 1.96 18.04
N PHE A 65 -7.69 2.43 16.84
CA PHE A 65 -7.15 3.65 16.27
C PHE A 65 -7.48 4.88 17.14
N ASN A 66 -8.75 5.07 17.50
CA ASN A 66 -9.18 6.19 18.34
C ASN A 66 -8.53 6.17 19.73
N LEU A 67 -8.34 4.99 20.32
CA LEU A 67 -7.63 4.82 21.59
C LEU A 67 -6.17 5.27 21.47
N SER A 68 -5.48 4.87 20.39
CA SER A 68 -4.09 5.25 20.11
C SER A 68 -3.93 6.77 19.97
N ILE A 69 -4.86 7.43 19.26
CA ILE A 69 -4.90 8.89 19.13
C ILE A 69 -5.15 9.57 20.48
N SER A 70 -6.03 9.00 21.31
CA SER A 70 -6.36 9.56 22.63
C SER A 70 -5.18 9.47 23.59
N ILE A 71 -4.42 8.37 23.55
CA ILE A 71 -3.19 8.20 24.33
C ILE A 71 -2.16 9.25 23.92
N LEU A 72 -1.92 9.45 22.61
CA LEU A 72 -1.00 10.47 22.10
C LEU A 72 -1.37 11.89 22.54
N LYS A 73 -2.67 12.21 22.62
CA LYS A 73 -3.15 13.50 23.14
C LYS A 73 -3.02 13.64 24.66
N ALA A 74 -3.01 12.53 25.38
CA ALA A 74 -2.99 12.50 26.84
C ALA A 74 -1.57 12.53 27.43
N VAL A 75 -0.53 12.26 26.64
CA VAL A 75 0.86 12.43 27.07
C VAL A 75 1.15 13.95 27.17
N PRO A 76 1.38 14.50 28.37
CA PRO A 76 1.85 15.88 28.50
C PRO A 76 3.29 15.94 28.00
N ASN A 77 3.63 16.96 27.20
CA ASN A 77 5.01 17.25 26.80
C ASN A 77 5.94 17.40 28.01
#